data_AF-A0A530QJR3-F1
#
_entry.id   AF-A0A530QJR3-F1
#
_cell.length_a   1.000
_cell.length_b   1.000
_cell.length_c   1.000
_cell.angle_alpha   90.00
_cell.angle_beta   90.00
_cell.angle_gamma   90.00
#
_symmetry.space_group_name_H-M   'P 1'
#
loop_
_entity.id
_entity.type
_entity.pdbx_description
1 polymer ?
#
loop_
_entity_poly.entity_id
_entity_poly.type
_entity_poly.pdbx_seq_one_letter_code
_entity_poly.pdbx_strand_id
1 'polypeptide(L)'
;AVVTALWRGKLGVVSGPSHDGRSFSVRYPLDLPRSPQGAPVMVQAGASDEGRDLAAQTADVVFTAAQTYEEAKAFYDDLKGRLATYGREPDDIKIMPGVAPVVAATEAEATAKYEELQELIPDDVGVALLSSYLSISDLWRYPIDGPL
;
A
#
# COMPACT_ATOMS: atom_id res chain seq x y z
N ALA A 1 -19.35 1.32 -2.10
CA ALA A 1 -18.30 2.35 -2.13
C ALA A 1 -18.93 3.73 -2.37
N VAL A 2 -18.95 4.60 -1.35
CA VAL A 2 -19.58 5.94 -1.41
C VAL A 2 -18.79 6.91 -2.28
N VAL A 3 -17.49 7.06 -1.98
CA VAL A 3 -16.63 8.06 -2.60
C VAL A 3 -16.47 7.83 -4.11
N THR A 4 -16.22 6.59 -4.52
CA THR A 4 -16.09 6.25 -5.94
C THR A 4 -17.39 6.50 -6.71
N ALA A 5 -18.55 6.32 -6.07
CA ALA A 5 -19.84 6.59 -6.68
C ALA A 5 -20.09 8.11 -6.87
N LEU A 6 -19.63 8.94 -5.93
CA LEU A 6 -19.64 10.41 -6.04
C LEU A 6 -18.78 10.87 -7.22
N TRP A 7 -17.51 10.43 -7.31
CA TRP A 7 -16.61 10.84 -8.40
C TRP A 7 -17.09 10.37 -9.78
N ARG A 8 -17.69 9.17 -9.86
CA ARG A 8 -18.19 8.61 -11.13
C ARG A 8 -19.58 9.11 -11.50
N GLY A 9 -20.19 10.00 -10.72
CA GLY A 9 -21.52 10.56 -10.99
C GLY A 9 -22.64 9.50 -10.98
N LYS A 10 -22.44 8.39 -10.26
CA LYS A 10 -23.42 7.28 -10.18
C LYS A 10 -24.51 7.51 -9.12
N LEU A 11 -24.41 8.62 -8.38
CA LEU A 11 -25.36 9.05 -7.36
C LEU A 11 -26.23 10.16 -7.96
N GLY A 12 -27.43 9.79 -8.40
CA GLY A 12 -28.34 10.66 -9.16
C GLY A 12 -29.12 11.67 -8.31
N VAL A 13 -29.67 12.68 -9.00
CA VAL A 13 -30.51 13.76 -8.43
C VAL A 13 -31.98 13.35 -8.50
N VAL A 14 -32.45 12.46 -7.63
CA VAL A 14 -33.90 12.29 -7.41
C VAL A 14 -34.15 11.98 -5.93
N SER A 15 -35.15 12.67 -5.36
CA SER A 15 -35.58 12.69 -3.96
C SER A 15 -35.34 11.39 -3.15
N GLY A 16 -34.24 11.35 -2.41
CA GLY A 16 -33.84 10.29 -1.48
C GLY A 16 -32.34 10.41 -1.16
N PRO A 17 -31.81 9.75 -0.10
CA PRO A 17 -30.37 9.61 0.04
C PRO A 17 -29.81 8.86 -1.17
N SER A 18 -28.94 9.51 -1.93
CA SER A 18 -28.26 8.91 -3.08
C SER A 18 -27.53 7.60 -2.72
N HIS A 19 -27.05 7.48 -1.47
CA HIS A 19 -26.54 6.26 -0.86
C HIS A 19 -27.08 6.13 0.55
N ASP A 20 -27.67 4.98 0.91
CA ASP A 20 -28.11 4.67 2.28
C ASP A 20 -27.60 3.28 2.68
N GLY A 21 -26.42 3.24 3.31
CA GLY A 21 -25.74 2.02 3.70
C GLY A 21 -25.64 1.88 5.22
N ARG A 22 -25.19 0.70 5.68
CA ARG A 22 -25.06 0.40 7.12
C ARG A 22 -24.23 1.43 7.90
N SER A 23 -23.18 1.96 7.28
CA SER A 23 -22.24 2.86 7.96
C SER A 23 -22.40 4.34 7.56
N PHE A 24 -22.97 4.63 6.39
CA PHE A 24 -23.04 5.99 5.85
C PHE A 24 -24.33 6.21 5.06
N SER A 25 -24.88 7.42 5.19
CA SER A 25 -26.00 7.91 4.37
C SER A 25 -25.58 9.22 3.72
N VAL A 26 -25.67 9.32 2.39
CA VAL A 26 -25.25 10.49 1.60
C VAL A 26 -26.40 11.00 0.78
N ARG A 27 -26.83 12.23 1.06
CA ARG A 27 -28.04 12.81 0.47
C ARG A 27 -27.85 13.44 -0.90
N TYR A 28 -26.72 14.10 -1.11
CA TYR A 28 -26.50 14.93 -2.30
C TYR A 28 -25.31 14.45 -3.12
N PRO A 29 -25.31 14.67 -4.44
CA PRO A 29 -24.15 14.41 -5.28
C PRO A 29 -23.00 15.36 -4.95
N LEU A 30 -21.83 15.10 -5.52
CA LEU A 30 -20.67 15.97 -5.40
C LEU A 30 -20.87 17.23 -6.26
N ASP A 31 -20.83 18.42 -5.64
CA ASP A 31 -20.95 19.73 -6.31
C ASP A 31 -19.59 20.25 -6.81
N LEU A 32 -18.82 19.37 -7.45
CA LEU A 32 -17.53 19.70 -8.06
C LEU A 32 -17.51 19.24 -9.51
N PRO A 33 -16.83 19.97 -10.41
CA PRO A 33 -16.64 19.52 -11.77
C PRO A 33 -15.86 18.20 -11.81
N ARG A 34 -16.14 17.37 -12.81
CA ARG A 34 -15.43 16.11 -13.00
C ARG A 34 -13.98 16.39 -13.43
N SER A 35 -13.04 15.69 -12.80
CA SER A 35 -11.65 15.71 -13.23
C SER A 35 -11.49 15.05 -14.62
N PRO A 36 -10.46 15.40 -15.42
CA PRO A 36 -10.18 14.75 -16.70
C PRO A 36 -9.99 13.23 -16.59
N GLN A 37 -9.46 12.76 -15.45
CA GLN A 37 -9.25 11.35 -15.14
C GLN A 37 -10.51 10.64 -14.58
N GLY A 38 -11.61 11.37 -14.38
CA GLY A 38 -12.85 10.85 -13.80
C GLY A 38 -12.79 10.63 -12.28
N ALA A 39 -11.81 9.87 -11.79
CA ALA A 39 -11.57 9.63 -10.36
C ALA A 39 -10.05 9.55 -10.08
N PRO A 40 -9.59 9.85 -8.85
CA PRO A 40 -8.24 9.55 -8.39
C PRO A 40 -7.86 8.07 -8.55
N VAL A 41 -6.58 7.83 -8.81
CA VAL A 41 -5.97 6.49 -8.77
C VAL A 41 -6.05 5.95 -7.34
N MET A 42 -6.58 4.74 -7.19
CA MET A 42 -6.73 4.07 -5.91
C MET A 42 -5.49 3.26 -5.59
N VAL A 43 -4.68 3.75 -4.64
CA VAL A 43 -3.49 3.06 -4.14
C VAL A 43 -3.80 2.43 -2.78
N GLN A 44 -3.40 1.16 -2.58
CA GLN A 44 -3.57 0.45 -1.31
C GLN A 44 -2.30 -0.30 -0.91
N ALA A 45 -2.13 -0.60 0.38
CA ALA A 45 -1.01 -1.36 0.94
C ALA A 45 -1.45 -2.50 1.88
N GLY A 46 -2.67 -3.05 1.71
CA GLY A 46 -3.19 -4.11 2.57
C GLY A 46 -2.59 -5.47 2.24
N ALA A 47 -1.81 -6.04 3.16
CA ALA A 47 -1.13 -7.33 2.96
C ALA A 47 -1.88 -8.54 3.53
N SER A 48 -2.90 -8.35 4.37
CA SER A 48 -3.74 -9.45 4.91
C SER A 48 -4.64 -10.05 3.82
N ASP A 49 -5.26 -11.20 4.09
CA ASP A 49 -6.19 -11.84 3.16
C ASP A 49 -7.36 -10.90 2.79
N GLU A 50 -7.98 -10.27 3.79
CA GLU A 50 -9.06 -9.29 3.60
C GLU A 50 -8.55 -8.02 2.91
N GLY A 51 -7.31 -7.61 3.23
CA GLY A 51 -6.66 -6.47 2.58
C GLY A 51 -6.44 -6.71 1.09
N ARG A 52 -6.00 -7.91 0.70
CA ARG A 52 -5.80 -8.31 -0.70
C ARG A 52 -7.12 -8.50 -1.42
N ASP A 53 -8.14 -9.02 -0.76
CA ASP A 53 -9.48 -9.14 -1.32
C ASP A 53 -10.11 -7.76 -1.63
N LEU A 54 -9.99 -6.82 -0.69
CA LEU A 54 -10.39 -5.43 -0.90
C LEU A 54 -9.59 -4.78 -2.05
N ALA A 55 -8.30 -5.06 -2.14
CA ALA A 55 -7.43 -4.56 -3.20
C ALA A 55 -7.84 -5.10 -4.57
N ALA A 56 -8.09 -6.41 -4.65
CA ALA A 56 -8.60 -7.07 -5.85
C ALA A 56 -9.90 -6.40 -6.33
N GLN A 57 -10.79 -6.05 -5.41
CA GLN A 57 -12.04 -5.37 -5.74
C GLN A 57 -11.87 -3.90 -6.19
N THR A 58 -10.93 -3.15 -5.59
CA THR A 58 -11.00 -1.68 -5.63
C THR A 58 -9.73 -0.93 -6.04
N ALA A 59 -8.54 -1.54 -5.92
CA ALA A 59 -7.28 -0.85 -6.11
C ALA A 59 -6.90 -0.77 -7.60
N ASP A 60 -6.30 0.33 -8.01
CA ASP A 60 -5.60 0.47 -9.30
C ASP A 60 -4.10 0.12 -9.12
N VAL A 61 -3.55 0.43 -7.94
CA VAL A 61 -2.16 0.14 -7.56
C VAL A 61 -2.11 -0.49 -6.17
N VAL A 62 -1.29 -1.53 -6.01
CA VAL A 62 -1.00 -2.13 -4.71
C VAL A 62 0.48 -2.03 -4.41
N PHE A 63 0.80 -1.33 -3.32
CA PHE A 63 2.13 -1.33 -2.72
C PHE A 63 2.28 -2.55 -1.81
N THR A 64 3.42 -3.25 -1.89
CA THR A 64 3.72 -4.42 -1.04
C THR A 64 5.12 -4.33 -0.47
N ALA A 65 5.29 -4.82 0.77
CA ALA A 65 6.56 -4.85 1.49
C ALA A 65 7.24 -6.24 1.42
N ALA A 66 6.97 -7.01 0.36
CA ALA A 66 7.63 -8.30 0.13
C ALA A 66 9.15 -8.13 0.10
N GLN A 67 9.87 -8.92 0.90
CA GLN A 67 11.32 -8.79 1.09
C GLN A 67 12.12 -9.72 0.17
N THR A 68 11.48 -10.76 -0.34
CA THR A 68 12.09 -11.72 -1.27
C THR A 68 11.34 -11.79 -2.59
N TYR A 69 12.03 -12.29 -3.62
CA TYR A 69 11.40 -12.51 -4.92
C TYR A 69 10.26 -13.54 -4.82
N GLU A 70 10.45 -14.59 -4.03
CA GLU A 70 9.48 -15.66 -3.80
C GLU A 70 8.21 -15.12 -3.13
N GLU A 71 8.37 -14.29 -2.09
CA GLU A 71 7.24 -13.60 -1.44
C GLU A 71 6.51 -12.67 -2.41
N ALA A 72 7.28 -11.87 -3.18
CA ALA A 72 6.71 -10.94 -4.14
C ALA A 72 5.92 -11.68 -5.24
N LYS A 73 6.47 -12.80 -5.73
CA LYS A 73 5.81 -13.64 -6.73
C LYS A 73 4.55 -14.29 -6.17
N ALA A 74 4.61 -14.85 -4.95
CA ALA A 74 3.45 -15.46 -4.31
C ALA A 74 2.33 -14.43 -4.10
N PHE A 75 2.68 -13.21 -3.64
CA PHE A 75 1.74 -12.11 -3.51
C PHE A 75 1.14 -11.70 -4.85
N TYR A 76 1.96 -11.62 -5.90
CA TYR A 76 1.51 -11.32 -7.26
C TYR A 76 0.50 -12.35 -7.77
N ASP A 77 0.84 -13.64 -7.71
CA ASP A 77 0.00 -14.72 -8.21
C ASP A 77 -1.35 -14.75 -7.46
N ASP A 78 -1.32 -14.62 -6.14
CA ASP A 78 -2.51 -14.57 -5.27
C ASP A 78 -3.41 -13.38 -5.62
N LEU A 79 -2.87 -12.16 -5.64
CA LEU A 79 -3.65 -10.96 -5.90
C LEU A 79 -4.23 -10.94 -7.32
N LYS A 80 -3.46 -11.38 -8.34
CA LYS A 80 -3.95 -11.50 -9.71
C LYS A 80 -5.04 -12.56 -9.84
N GLY A 81 -4.90 -13.70 -9.15
CA GLY A 81 -5.90 -14.76 -9.15
C GLY A 81 -7.27 -14.33 -8.61
N ARG A 82 -7.30 -13.36 -7.69
CA ARG A 82 -8.54 -12.83 -7.09
C ARG A 82 -9.36 -11.93 -8.02
N LEU A 83 -8.75 -11.36 -9.05
CA LEU A 83 -9.37 -10.31 -9.89
C LEU A 83 -10.60 -10.80 -10.65
N ALA A 84 -10.56 -12.04 -11.15
CA ALA A 84 -11.67 -12.61 -11.91
C ALA A 84 -12.99 -12.68 -11.11
N THR A 85 -12.91 -12.90 -9.79
CA THR A 85 -14.08 -12.88 -8.89
C THR A 85 -14.79 -11.53 -8.89
N TYR A 86 -14.07 -10.46 -9.20
CA TYR A 86 -14.58 -9.09 -9.27
C TYR A 86 -14.83 -8.59 -10.70
N GLY A 87 -14.73 -9.48 -11.70
CA GLY A 87 -14.90 -9.12 -13.12
C GLY A 87 -13.81 -8.17 -13.62
N ARG A 88 -12.60 -8.26 -13.05
CA ARG A 88 -11.44 -7.46 -13.42
C ARG A 88 -10.41 -8.30 -14.14
N GLU A 89 -9.69 -7.66 -15.06
CA GLU A 89 -8.62 -8.28 -15.80
C GLU A 89 -7.28 -8.15 -15.05
N PRO A 90 -6.31 -9.06 -15.26
CA PRO A 90 -4.99 -8.97 -14.66
C PRO A 90 -4.34 -7.60 -14.82
N ASP A 91 -4.52 -6.92 -15.96
CA ASP A 91 -3.88 -5.63 -16.23
C ASP A 91 -4.53 -4.43 -15.51
N ASP A 92 -5.69 -4.61 -14.88
CA ASP A 92 -6.41 -3.57 -14.15
C ASP A 92 -5.73 -3.16 -12.83
N ILE A 93 -4.80 -3.97 -12.31
CA ILE A 93 -4.01 -3.65 -11.11
C ILE A 93 -2.52 -3.63 -11.43
N LYS A 94 -1.82 -2.58 -10.99
CA LYS A 94 -0.35 -2.58 -10.92
C LYS A 94 0.12 -2.94 -9.51
N ILE A 95 1.02 -3.91 -9.40
CA ILE A 95 1.60 -4.34 -8.13
C ILE A 95 3.03 -3.79 -8.07
N MET A 96 3.32 -3.00 -7.05
CA MET A 96 4.58 -2.25 -6.92
C MET A 96 5.23 -2.58 -5.57
N PRO A 97 6.12 -3.58 -5.52
CA PRO A 97 6.92 -3.85 -4.33
C PRO A 97 7.82 -2.66 -3.99
N GLY A 98 7.97 -2.38 -2.71
CA GLY A 98 8.95 -1.40 -2.22
C GLY A 98 10.37 -1.93 -2.41
N VAL A 99 11.22 -1.15 -3.07
CA VAL A 99 12.65 -1.45 -3.23
C VAL A 99 13.48 -0.21 -2.91
N ALA A 100 14.65 -0.40 -2.32
CA ALA A 100 15.61 0.66 -1.97
C ALA A 100 16.99 0.36 -2.59
N PRO A 101 17.14 0.50 -3.92
CA PRO A 101 18.38 0.15 -4.59
C PRO A 101 19.51 1.15 -4.29
N VAL A 102 20.70 0.65 -3.97
CA VAL A 102 21.95 1.43 -3.95
C VAL A 102 22.69 1.14 -5.25
N VAL A 103 22.92 2.19 -6.06
CA VAL A 103 23.48 2.07 -7.42
C VAL A 103 24.79 2.86 -7.52
N ALA A 104 25.79 2.23 -8.14
CA ALA A 104 27.10 2.81 -8.48
C ALA A 104 27.66 2.17 -9.77
N ALA A 105 28.84 2.62 -10.24
CA ALA A 105 29.43 2.11 -11.47
C ALA A 105 30.04 0.72 -11.30
N THR A 106 30.45 0.38 -10.07
CA THR A 106 30.93 -0.96 -9.70
C THR A 106 30.23 -1.46 -8.44
N GLU A 107 30.25 -2.79 -8.24
CA GLU A 107 29.72 -3.40 -7.01
C GLU A 107 30.44 -2.91 -5.76
N ALA A 108 31.76 -2.77 -5.80
CA ALA A 108 32.55 -2.27 -4.67
C ALA A 108 32.14 -0.85 -4.27
N GLU A 109 31.89 0.04 -5.24
CA GLU A 109 31.38 1.38 -4.97
C GLU A 109 29.96 1.37 -4.39
N ALA A 110 29.09 0.45 -4.86
CA ALA A 110 27.74 0.33 -4.34
C ALA A 110 27.73 -0.15 -2.89
N THR A 111 28.57 -1.13 -2.55
CA THR A 111 28.76 -1.61 -1.17
C THR A 111 29.30 -0.50 -0.27
N ALA A 112 30.35 0.21 -0.70
CA ALA A 112 30.91 1.32 0.08
C ALA A 112 29.87 2.43 0.34
N LYS A 113 29.06 2.76 -0.67
CA LYS A 113 27.96 3.72 -0.53
C LYS A 113 26.85 3.23 0.40
N TYR A 114 26.54 1.93 0.35
CA TYR A 114 25.58 1.33 1.27
C TYR A 114 26.09 1.44 2.71
N GLU A 115 27.35 1.07 2.98
CA GLU A 115 27.97 1.18 4.30
C GLU A 115 27.96 2.63 4.82
N GLU A 116 28.33 3.61 3.98
CA GLU A 116 28.24 5.04 4.34
C GLU A 116 26.81 5.45 4.74
N LEU A 117 25.79 4.99 4.01
CA LEU A 117 24.39 5.27 4.35
C LEU A 117 23.99 4.62 5.68
N GLN A 118 24.49 3.42 5.99
CA GLN A 118 24.23 2.76 7.26
C GLN A 118 24.88 3.51 8.44
N GLU A 119 26.09 4.05 8.26
CA GLU A 119 26.79 4.86 9.29
C GLU A 119 26.05 6.17 9.64
N LEU A 120 25.21 6.67 8.73
CA LEU A 120 24.40 7.87 8.96
C LEU A 120 23.14 7.62 9.80
N ILE A 121 22.82 6.36 10.14
CA ILE A 121 21.65 6.02 10.95
C ILE A 121 22.07 6.04 12.42
N PRO A 122 21.56 6.98 13.26
CA PRO A 122 21.85 6.95 14.69
C PRO A 122 21.21 5.72 15.35
N ASP A 123 21.98 5.01 16.17
CA ASP A 123 21.53 3.77 16.83
C ASP A 123 20.24 3.96 17.63
N ASP A 124 20.12 5.07 18.36
CA ASP A 124 18.96 5.40 19.17
C ASP A 124 17.68 5.57 18.32
N VAL A 125 17.81 6.15 17.13
CA VAL A 125 16.73 6.27 16.15
C VAL A 125 16.35 4.89 15.60
N GLY A 126 17.32 4.05 15.25
CA GLY A 126 17.09 2.69 14.78
C GLY A 126 16.35 1.83 15.82
N VAL A 127 16.82 1.86 17.07
CA VAL A 127 16.22 1.15 18.21
C VAL A 127 14.81 1.66 18.49
N ALA A 128 14.59 2.98 18.46
CA ALA A 128 13.26 3.56 18.67
C ALA A 128 12.26 3.14 17.58
N LEU A 129 12.69 3.12 16.32
CA LEU A 129 11.87 2.68 15.20
C LEU A 129 11.48 1.20 15.34
N LEU A 130 12.45 0.34 15.65
CA LEU A 130 12.21 -1.10 15.83
C LEU A 130 11.30 -1.37 17.04
N SER A 131 11.50 -0.65 18.14
CA SER A 131 10.64 -0.69 19.34
C SER A 131 9.18 -0.41 18.98
N SER A 132 8.94 0.61 18.15
CA SER A 132 7.60 0.94 17.66
C SER A 132 7.01 -0.16 16.78
N TYR A 133 7.79 -0.74 15.85
CA TYR A 133 7.32 -1.79 14.96
C TYR A 133 6.94 -3.07 15.71
N LEU A 134 7.75 -3.46 16.69
CA LEU A 134 7.54 -4.68 17.47
C LEU A 134 6.61 -4.49 18.67
N SER A 135 6.23 -3.25 18.98
CA SER A 135 5.51 -2.89 20.21
C SER A 135 6.24 -3.33 21.49
N ILE A 136 7.57 -3.22 21.50
CA ILE A 136 8.44 -3.52 22.65
C ILE A 136 9.05 -2.20 23.13
N SER A 137 8.87 -1.86 24.42
CA SER A 137 9.20 -0.51 24.93
C SER A 137 10.60 -0.36 25.54
N ASP A 138 11.30 -1.46 25.82
CA ASP A 138 12.58 -1.47 26.52
C ASP A 138 13.73 -2.08 25.70
N LEU A 139 13.58 -2.11 24.37
CA LEU A 139 14.56 -2.67 23.44
C LEU A 139 15.95 -2.04 23.58
N TRP A 140 16.03 -0.78 24.00
CA TRP A 140 17.26 -0.04 24.28
C TRP A 140 18.15 -0.65 25.37
N ARG A 141 17.61 -1.57 26.20
CA ARG A 141 18.36 -2.25 27.26
C ARG A 141 19.26 -3.37 26.74
N TYR A 142 19.03 -3.81 25.50
CA TYR A 142 19.77 -4.91 24.89
C TYR A 142 20.94 -4.36 24.06
N PRO A 143 22.09 -5.05 24.03
CA PRO A 143 23.22 -4.65 23.19
C PRO A 143 22.83 -4.73 21.71
N ILE A 144 23.08 -3.66 20.95
CA ILE A 144 22.73 -3.58 19.52
C ILE A 144 23.50 -4.60 18.67
N ASP A 145 24.75 -4.90 19.05
CA ASP A 145 25.60 -5.90 18.39
C ASP A 145 25.56 -7.27 19.09
N GLY A 146 24.52 -7.51 19.90
CA GLY A 146 24.28 -8.79 20.55
C GLY A 146 23.83 -9.88 19.58
N PRO A 147 23.85 -11.16 19.99
CA PRO A 147 23.26 -12.23 19.20
C PRO A 147 21.75 -12.04 19.02
N LEU A 148 21.25 -12.37 17.82
CA LEU A 148 19.83 -12.44 17.46
C LEU A 148 19.14 -13.71 17.98
#